data_AF-A0A6P9EPZ5-F1
#
_entry.id   AF-A0A6P9EPZ5-F1
#
_cell.length_a   1.000
_cell.length_b   1.000
_cell.length_c   1.000
_cell.angle_alpha   90.00
_cell.angle_beta   90.00
_cell.angle_gamma   90.00
#
_symmetry.space_group_name_H-M   'P 1'
#
loop_
_entity.id
_entity.type
_entity.pdbx_description
1 polymer ?
#
loop_
_entity_poly.entity_id
_entity_poly.type
_entity_poly.pdbx_seq_one_letter_code
_entity_poly.pdbx_strand_id
1 'polypeptide(L)'
;MGMICCNCSLIKNEGAISTYEVSDTVQIENFTKDVKVCVYFNIEEFELKCTCALFETRGILCRHTFSVFRAQCGDTSLPSKYILDRWRKDLACNYTLIKSSYDNLRANPDTQRHDHLMSLFSEVAKLISRNEERYSNMVDHLLDVKDQCSDLMCEPRPSEQIVPTNRSAKKGKKVLSPNVVRGKGRPPTRWKVSTLKSL
;
A
#
# COMPACT_ATOMS: atom_id res chain seq x y z
N MET A 1 16.06 4.59 -8.89
CA MET A 1 16.00 3.15 -9.20
C MET A 1 16.45 2.39 -7.95
N GLY A 2 15.56 2.20 -6.97
CA GLY A 2 15.90 1.55 -5.71
C GLY A 2 15.83 0.04 -5.87
N MET A 3 16.97 -0.60 -6.10
CA MET A 3 17.05 -2.06 -6.23
C MET A 3 16.87 -2.71 -4.85
N ILE A 4 15.88 -3.59 -4.75
CA ILE A 4 15.67 -4.51 -3.64
C ILE A 4 16.71 -5.63 -3.79
N CYS A 5 17.98 -5.34 -3.47
CA CYS A 5 19.04 -6.36 -3.51
C CYS A 5 19.33 -6.84 -2.09
N CYS A 6 18.46 -7.71 -1.56
CA CYS A 6 18.90 -8.59 -0.49
C CYS A 6 19.66 -9.75 -1.13
N ASN A 7 20.79 -10.15 -0.56
CA ASN A 7 21.55 -11.30 -1.06
C ASN A 7 20.90 -12.58 -0.55
N CYS A 8 20.45 -13.45 -1.45
CA CYS A 8 19.76 -14.70 -1.13
C CYS A 8 20.66 -15.90 -1.44
N SER A 9 20.88 -16.78 -0.46
CA SER A 9 21.58 -18.05 -0.62
C SER A 9 20.67 -19.21 -0.22
N LEU A 10 20.64 -20.27 -1.03
CA LEU A 10 19.94 -21.50 -0.68
C LEU A 10 20.74 -22.24 0.39
N ILE A 11 20.13 -22.50 1.55
CA ILE A 11 20.76 -23.25 2.66
C ILE A 11 20.39 -24.72 2.57
N LYS A 12 19.12 -25.01 2.28
CA LYS A 12 18.57 -26.36 2.39
C LYS A 12 17.46 -26.57 1.36
N ASN A 13 17.37 -27.77 0.83
CA ASN A 13 16.25 -28.19 -0.02
C ASN A 13 15.76 -29.56 0.45
N GLU A 14 14.51 -29.64 0.89
CA GLU A 14 13.85 -30.85 1.39
C GLU A 14 12.56 -31.09 0.63
N GLY A 15 12.63 -31.92 -0.41
CA GLY A 15 11.50 -32.19 -1.29
C GLY A 15 11.00 -30.91 -1.96
N ALA A 16 9.75 -30.54 -1.70
CA ALA A 16 9.12 -29.33 -2.24
C ALA A 16 9.53 -28.04 -1.51
N ILE A 17 10.19 -28.14 -0.35
CA ILE A 17 10.50 -26.99 0.51
C ILE A 17 11.98 -26.61 0.39
N SER A 18 12.23 -25.42 -0.13
CA SER A 18 13.54 -24.77 -0.15
C SER A 18 13.64 -23.71 0.95
N THR A 19 14.77 -23.68 1.66
CA THR A 19 15.06 -22.71 2.72
C THR A 19 16.24 -21.84 2.32
N TYR A 20 16.04 -20.53 2.34
CA TYR A 20 17.01 -19.51 1.92
C TYR A 20 17.45 -18.66 3.11
N GLU A 21 18.74 -18.35 3.18
CA GLU A 21 19.27 -17.27 4.00
C GLU A 21 19.25 -16.00 3.15
N VAL A 22 18.65 -14.94 3.70
CA VAL A 22 18.62 -13.64 3.05
C VAL A 22 19.39 -12.66 3.93
N SER A 23 20.52 -12.20 3.42
CA SER A 23 21.32 -11.14 4.04
C SER A 23 20.78 -9.78 3.62
N ASP A 24 20.57 -8.92 4.61
CA ASP A 24 19.89 -7.65 4.45
C ASP A 24 20.45 -6.61 5.41
N THR A 25 20.56 -5.36 4.95
CA THR A 25 21.02 -4.26 5.77
C THR A 25 19.83 -3.39 6.15
N VAL A 26 19.59 -3.25 7.45
CA VAL A 26 18.50 -2.45 8.00
C VAL A 26 19.08 -1.16 8.57
N GLN A 27 18.49 -0.02 8.20
CA GLN A 27 18.82 1.27 8.82
C GLN A 27 17.97 1.47 10.07
N ILE A 28 18.63 1.66 11.20
CA ILE A 28 18.01 1.99 12.48
C ILE A 28 18.59 3.34 12.92
N GLU A 29 17.79 4.39 12.78
CA GLU A 29 18.15 5.78 13.05
C GLU A 29 19.43 6.21 12.31
N ASN A 30 20.59 6.09 12.96
CA ASN A 30 21.91 6.53 12.47
C ASN A 30 22.88 5.36 12.20
N PHE A 31 22.45 4.12 12.37
CA PHE A 31 23.30 2.93 12.21
C PHE A 31 22.72 1.97 11.19
N THR A 32 23.60 1.34 10.42
CA THR A 32 23.27 0.22 9.54
C THR A 32 23.60 -1.07 10.28
N LYS A 33 22.63 -1.98 10.36
CA LYS A 33 22.82 -3.31 10.93
C LYS A 33 22.59 -4.36 9.85
N ASP A 34 23.53 -5.27 9.71
CA ASP A 34 23.35 -6.46 8.88
C ASP A 34 22.55 -7.50 9.64
N VAL A 35 21.52 -8.02 8.97
CA VAL A 35 20.57 -8.98 9.50
C VAL A 35 20.49 -10.14 8.52
N LYS A 36 20.46 -11.35 9.06
CA LYS A 36 20.20 -12.58 8.33
C LYS A 36 18.79 -13.05 8.65
N VAL A 37 18.02 -13.30 7.63
CA VAL A 37 16.60 -13.69 7.73
C VAL A 37 16.40 -14.98 6.96
N CYS A 38 15.61 -15.91 7.48
CA CYS A 38 15.31 -17.16 6.79
C CYS A 38 13.98 -17.06 6.05
N VAL A 39 13.96 -17.54 4.81
CA VAL A 39 12.75 -17.64 3.98
C VAL A 39 12.55 -19.09 3.57
N TYR A 40 11.37 -19.61 3.85
CA TYR A 40 10.92 -20.93 3.42
C TYR A 40 10.03 -20.75 2.19
N PHE A 41 10.31 -21.50 1.14
CA PHE A 41 9.53 -21.53 -0.08
C PHE A 41 9.11 -22.96 -0.38
N ASN A 42 7.81 -23.22 -0.38
CA ASN A 42 7.22 -24.46 -0.88
C ASN A 42 6.79 -24.23 -2.33
N ILE A 43 7.39 -24.97 -3.26
CA ILE A 43 7.11 -24.82 -4.70
C ILE A 43 5.76 -25.41 -5.11
N GLU A 44 5.29 -26.47 -4.46
CA GLU A 44 4.03 -27.15 -4.80
C GLU A 44 2.83 -26.30 -4.36
N GLU A 45 2.86 -25.84 -3.12
CA GLU A 45 1.80 -24.99 -2.55
C GLU A 45 1.97 -23.51 -2.91
N PHE A 46 3.09 -23.16 -3.55
CA PHE A 46 3.51 -21.79 -3.80
C PHE A 46 3.45 -20.94 -2.53
N GLU A 47 3.95 -21.51 -1.42
CA GLU A 47 3.88 -20.89 -0.10
C GLU A 47 5.23 -20.31 0.30
N LEU A 48 5.23 -19.02 0.60
CA LEU A 48 6.37 -18.27 1.10
C LEU A 48 6.14 -17.91 2.56
N LYS A 49 7.10 -18.26 3.42
CA LYS A 49 7.14 -17.88 4.84
C LYS A 49 8.49 -17.26 5.16
N CYS A 50 8.50 -16.16 5.90
CA CYS A 50 9.74 -15.49 6.28
C CYS A 50 9.78 -15.27 7.78
N THR A 51 10.95 -15.41 8.39
CA THR A 51 11.12 -15.15 9.83
C THR A 51 10.86 -13.69 10.22
N CYS A 52 10.75 -12.78 9.23
CA CYS A 52 10.23 -11.42 9.42
C CYS A 52 8.76 -11.38 9.88
N ALA A 53 7.98 -12.43 9.61
CA ALA A 53 6.55 -12.57 9.87
C ALA A 53 5.67 -11.38 9.42
N LEU A 54 6.11 -10.61 8.42
CA LEU A 54 5.44 -9.37 8.03
C LEU A 54 4.09 -9.63 7.35
N PHE A 55 3.95 -10.77 6.68
CA PHE A 55 2.68 -11.16 6.08
C PHE A 55 1.69 -11.62 7.14
N GLU A 56 2.14 -12.38 8.12
CA GLU A 56 1.34 -12.89 9.23
C GLU A 56 0.90 -11.75 10.16
N THR A 57 1.77 -10.77 10.42
CA THR A 57 1.49 -9.66 11.35
C THR A 57 0.84 -8.46 10.68
N ARG A 58 1.18 -8.18 9.41
CA ARG A 58 0.72 -6.98 8.69
C ARG A 58 0.10 -7.27 7.34
N GLY A 59 0.00 -8.52 6.89
CA GLY A 59 -0.49 -8.89 5.54
C GLY A 59 0.29 -8.24 4.40
N ILE A 60 1.57 -7.98 4.60
CA ILE A 60 2.48 -7.41 3.59
C ILE A 60 3.67 -8.35 3.44
N LEU A 61 3.94 -8.77 2.21
CA LEU A 61 5.16 -9.52 1.92
C LEU A 61 6.39 -8.64 2.18
N CYS A 62 7.33 -9.13 2.99
CA CYS A 62 8.57 -8.42 3.22
C CYS A 62 9.52 -8.56 2.01
N ARG A 63 10.47 -7.63 1.92
CA ARG A 63 11.45 -7.61 0.82
C ARG A 63 12.25 -8.91 0.69
N HIS A 64 12.47 -9.64 1.79
CA HIS A 64 13.16 -10.92 1.80
C HIS A 64 12.39 -11.98 1.00
N THR A 65 11.09 -12.10 1.30
CA THR A 65 10.18 -12.99 0.60
C THR A 65 10.12 -12.67 -0.90
N PHE A 66 10.03 -11.39 -1.25
CA PHE A 66 10.05 -10.96 -2.65
C PHE A 66 11.36 -11.29 -3.35
N SER A 67 12.50 -11.20 -2.67
CA SER A 67 13.80 -11.52 -3.27
C SER A 67 13.90 -13.00 -3.62
N VAL A 68 13.48 -13.89 -2.71
CA VAL A 68 13.43 -15.34 -2.95
C VAL A 68 12.40 -15.68 -4.03
N PHE A 69 11.23 -15.06 -3.97
CA PHE A 69 10.19 -15.23 -4.98
C PHE A 69 10.69 -14.88 -6.38
N ARG A 70 11.35 -13.73 -6.54
CA ARG A 70 11.95 -13.32 -7.81
C ARG A 70 13.04 -14.28 -8.27
N ALA A 71 13.86 -14.78 -7.35
CA ALA A 71 14.93 -15.72 -7.68
C ALA A 71 14.39 -17.08 -8.16
N GLN A 72 13.27 -17.55 -7.62
CA GLN A 72 12.68 -18.85 -7.97
C GLN A 72 11.70 -18.78 -9.14
N CYS A 73 10.87 -17.73 -9.18
CA CYS A 73 9.73 -17.65 -10.09
C CYS A 73 9.91 -16.58 -11.19
N GLY A 74 11.02 -15.83 -11.18
CA GLY A 74 11.32 -14.81 -12.18
C GLY A 74 10.24 -13.74 -12.28
N ASP A 75 9.61 -13.65 -13.45
CA ASP A 75 8.55 -12.68 -13.77
C ASP A 75 7.13 -13.25 -13.57
N THR A 76 7.00 -14.42 -12.93
CA THR A 76 5.69 -15.02 -12.63
C THR A 76 4.90 -14.10 -11.69
N SER A 77 3.59 -14.01 -11.93
CA SER A 77 2.69 -13.26 -11.05
C SER A 77 2.64 -13.88 -9.66
N LEU A 78 2.66 -13.03 -8.64
CA LEU A 78 2.45 -13.45 -7.27
C LEU A 78 1.03 -14.05 -7.11
N PRO A 79 0.85 -15.18 -6.41
CA PRO A 79 -0.45 -15.78 -6.19
C PRO A 79 -1.43 -14.85 -5.50
N SER A 80 -2.70 -14.99 -5.84
CA SER A 80 -3.81 -14.20 -5.29
C SER A 80 -3.89 -14.25 -3.76
N LYS A 81 -3.49 -15.36 -3.12
CA LYS A 81 -3.48 -15.48 -1.65
C LYS A 81 -2.62 -14.43 -0.93
N TYR A 82 -1.65 -13.83 -1.61
CA TYR A 82 -0.82 -12.74 -1.07
C TYR A 82 -1.32 -11.34 -1.44
N ILE A 83 -2.36 -11.24 -2.28
CA ILE A 83 -2.98 -9.98 -2.73
C ILE A 83 -4.29 -9.80 -1.96
N LEU A 84 -4.20 -9.24 -0.76
CA LEU A 84 -5.37 -8.98 0.07
C LEU A 84 -6.23 -7.83 -0.49
N ASP A 85 -7.55 -7.90 -0.30
CA ASP A 85 -8.50 -6.93 -0.84
C ASP A 85 -8.21 -5.47 -0.46
N ARG A 86 -7.70 -5.24 0.75
CA ARG A 86 -7.30 -3.89 1.19
C ARG A 86 -6.15 -3.27 0.35
N TRP A 87 -5.38 -4.09 -0.36
CA TRP A 87 -4.30 -3.65 -1.26
C TRP A 87 -4.76 -3.52 -2.72
N ARG A 88 -5.97 -4.02 -3.04
CA ARG A 88 -6.56 -3.97 -4.38
C ARG A 88 -7.15 -2.58 -4.66
N LYS A 89 -6.90 -2.08 -5.88
CA LYS A 89 -7.44 -0.79 -6.37
C LYS A 89 -8.68 -0.97 -7.25
N ASP A 90 -8.85 -2.16 -7.80
CA ASP A 90 -9.94 -2.58 -8.66
C ASP A 90 -11.23 -2.87 -7.88
N LEU A 91 -11.12 -3.11 -6.57
CA LEU A 91 -12.27 -3.13 -5.68
C LEU A 91 -12.69 -1.70 -5.35
N ALA A 92 -13.99 -1.41 -5.50
CA ALA A 92 -14.61 -0.20 -5.00
C ALA A 92 -14.47 -0.19 -3.48
N CYS A 93 -13.33 0.30 -2.99
CA CYS A 93 -13.09 0.27 -1.58
C CYS A 93 -13.69 1.52 -0.96
N ASN A 94 -14.48 1.31 0.09
CA ASN A 94 -15.00 2.38 0.92
C ASN A 94 -13.89 3.20 1.63
N TYR A 95 -12.59 2.90 1.42
CA TYR A 95 -11.50 3.75 1.89
C TYR A 95 -11.50 5.14 1.26
N THR A 96 -12.19 5.36 0.13
CA THR A 96 -12.40 6.72 -0.37
C THR A 96 -13.17 7.58 0.60
N LEU A 97 -13.85 6.99 1.59
CA LEU A 97 -14.59 7.66 2.67
C LEU A 97 -13.79 7.80 3.97
N ILE A 98 -12.61 7.17 4.06
CA ILE A 98 -11.73 7.24 5.24
C ILE A 98 -10.64 8.26 4.97
N LYS A 99 -10.71 9.39 5.67
CA LYS A 99 -9.78 10.52 5.53
C LYS A 99 -8.33 10.09 5.80
N SER A 100 -7.50 10.00 4.74
CA SER A 100 -6.06 9.78 4.87
C SER A 100 -5.30 11.11 4.95
N SER A 101 -4.07 11.09 5.48
CA SER A 101 -3.22 12.29 5.55
C SER A 101 -2.90 12.90 4.17
N TYR A 102 -2.95 12.08 3.12
CA TYR A 102 -2.74 12.48 1.73
C TYR A 102 -3.98 13.08 1.06
N ASP A 103 -5.19 12.85 1.60
CA ASP A 103 -6.46 13.37 1.03
C ASP A 103 -6.67 14.86 1.26
N ASN A 104 -5.88 15.50 2.13
CA ASN A 104 -5.97 16.94 2.38
C ASN A 104 -5.62 17.79 1.15
N LEU A 105 -5.09 17.21 0.06
CA LEU A 105 -4.77 17.93 -1.18
C LEU A 105 -5.95 18.06 -2.15
N ARG A 106 -7.03 17.28 -1.99
CA ARG A 106 -8.28 17.43 -2.75
C ARG A 106 -9.46 17.02 -1.87
N ALA A 107 -10.29 17.96 -1.48
CA ALA A 107 -11.60 17.65 -0.90
C ALA A 107 -12.36 16.76 -1.89
N ASN A 108 -12.54 15.49 -1.57
CA ASN A 108 -13.30 14.58 -2.40
C ASN A 108 -14.79 14.93 -2.20
N PRO A 109 -15.54 15.33 -3.25
CA PRO A 109 -16.96 15.63 -3.09
C PRO A 109 -17.76 14.42 -2.58
N ASP A 110 -17.31 13.19 -2.83
CA ASP A 110 -17.91 11.97 -2.29
C ASP A 110 -17.72 11.86 -0.77
N THR A 111 -16.53 12.19 -0.24
CA THR A 111 -16.29 12.18 1.21
C THR A 111 -17.15 13.21 1.91
N GLN A 112 -17.29 14.40 1.31
CA GLN A 112 -18.09 15.47 1.90
C GLN A 112 -19.57 15.08 1.97
N ARG A 113 -20.12 14.46 0.92
CA ARG A 113 -21.49 13.95 0.92
C ARG A 113 -21.70 12.87 1.97
N HIS A 114 -20.76 11.93 2.06
CA HIS A 114 -20.82 10.86 3.05
C HIS A 114 -20.73 11.39 4.49
N ASP A 115 -19.78 12.30 4.78
CA ASP A 115 -19.61 12.89 6.10
C ASP A 115 -20.86 13.65 6.53
N HIS A 116 -21.48 14.40 5.61
CA HIS A 116 -22.74 15.09 5.87
C HIS A 116 -23.88 14.11 6.18
N LEU A 117 -24.02 13.06 5.38
CA LEU A 117 -25.02 12.02 5.60
C LEU A 117 -24.83 11.31 6.96
N MET A 118 -23.58 10.99 7.31
CA MET A 118 -23.24 10.36 8.58
C MET A 118 -23.53 11.29 9.77
N SER A 119 -23.32 12.60 9.62
CA SER A 119 -23.69 13.59 10.63
C SER A 119 -25.20 13.59 10.90
N LEU A 120 -26.00 13.65 9.83
CA LEU A 120 -27.47 13.61 9.93
C LEU A 120 -27.94 12.30 10.58
N PHE A 121 -27.39 11.16 10.17
CA PHE A 121 -27.74 9.88 10.80
C PHE A 121 -27.37 9.83 12.28
N SER A 122 -26.22 10.40 12.67
CA SER A 122 -25.84 10.45 14.08
C SER A 122 -26.83 11.26 14.92
N GLU A 123 -27.33 12.38 14.40
CA GLU A 123 -28.35 13.19 15.07
C GLU A 123 -29.67 12.43 15.24
N VAL A 124 -30.15 11.82 14.16
CA VAL A 124 -31.38 11.00 14.18
C VAL A 124 -31.22 9.81 15.13
N ALA A 125 -30.08 9.11 15.08
CA ALA A 125 -29.79 7.97 15.96
C ALA A 125 -29.85 8.36 17.44
N LYS A 126 -29.30 9.51 17.82
CA LYS A 126 -29.38 10.02 19.20
C LYS A 126 -30.83 10.21 19.65
N LEU A 127 -31.69 10.76 18.79
CA LEU A 127 -33.10 11.03 19.10
C LEU A 127 -33.93 9.75 19.25
N ILE A 128 -33.69 8.75 18.40
CA ILE A 128 -34.50 7.51 18.37
C ILE A 128 -33.98 6.41 19.30
N SER A 129 -32.71 6.47 19.74
CA SER A 129 -32.03 5.43 20.53
C SER A 129 -32.75 4.96 21.80
N ARG A 130 -33.67 5.75 22.35
CA ARG A 130 -34.41 5.44 23.59
C ARG A 130 -35.84 4.95 23.35
N ASN A 131 -36.25 4.81 22.08
CA ASN A 131 -37.60 4.42 21.70
C ASN A 131 -37.52 3.26 20.69
N GLU A 132 -37.84 2.06 21.17
CA GLU A 132 -37.76 0.82 20.40
C GLU A 132 -38.62 0.83 19.13
N GLU A 133 -39.83 1.39 19.18
CA GLU A 133 -40.73 1.45 18.01
C GLU A 133 -40.15 2.36 16.92
N ARG A 134 -39.66 3.55 17.29
CA ARG A 134 -39.03 4.49 16.35
C ARG A 134 -37.71 3.97 15.82
N TYR A 135 -36.96 3.25 16.65
CA TYR A 135 -35.74 2.58 16.23
C TYR A 135 -36.04 1.49 15.19
N SER A 136 -36.98 0.59 15.47
CA SER A 136 -37.38 -0.48 14.55
C SER A 136 -37.84 0.09 13.21
N ASN A 137 -38.74 1.09 13.22
CA ASN A 137 -39.24 1.73 12.00
C ASN A 137 -38.10 2.38 11.18
N MET A 138 -37.14 3.01 11.85
CA MET A 138 -35.97 3.60 11.17
C MET A 138 -35.09 2.51 10.56
N VAL A 139 -34.86 1.40 11.26
CA VAL A 139 -34.08 0.28 10.72
C VAL A 139 -34.75 -0.30 9.48
N ASP A 140 -36.06 -0.53 9.52
CA ASP A 140 -36.82 -1.05 8.37
C ASP A 140 -36.73 -0.09 7.17
N HIS A 141 -36.89 1.22 7.39
CA HIS A 141 -36.71 2.23 6.34
C HIS A 141 -35.29 2.27 5.78
N LEU A 142 -34.26 2.11 6.63
CA LEU A 142 -32.87 2.07 6.16
C LEU A 142 -32.57 0.82 5.34
N LEU A 143 -33.18 -0.31 5.67
CA LEU A 143 -33.06 -1.55 4.89
C LEU A 143 -33.72 -1.42 3.52
N ASP A 144 -34.90 -0.80 3.45
CA ASP A 144 -35.59 -0.50 2.18
C ASP A 144 -34.78 0.45 1.30
N VAL A 145 -34.27 1.56 1.86
CA VAL A 145 -33.39 2.50 1.13
C VAL A 145 -32.11 1.81 0.65
N LYS A 146 -31.55 0.90 1.47
CA LYS A 146 -30.36 0.13 1.10
C LYS A 146 -30.64 -0.79 -0.10
N ASP A 147 -31.79 -1.46 -0.10
CA ASP A 147 -32.20 -2.36 -1.18
C ASP A 147 -32.36 -1.60 -2.50
N GLN A 148 -33.06 -0.45 -2.47
CA GLN A 148 -33.22 0.46 -3.61
C GLN A 148 -31.89 0.99 -4.17
N CYS A 149 -30.86 1.12 -3.33
CA CYS A 149 -29.53 1.56 -3.76
C CYS A 149 -28.64 0.42 -4.28
N SER A 150 -28.98 -0.84 -4.00
CA SER A 150 -28.18 -2.01 -4.41
C SER A 150 -28.23 -2.24 -5.93
N ASP A 151 -29.28 -1.77 -6.60
CA ASP A 151 -29.46 -1.86 -8.06
C ASP A 151 -28.48 -0.97 -8.87
N LEU A 152 -27.76 -0.05 -8.22
CA LEU A 152 -26.83 0.88 -8.88
C LEU A 152 -25.36 0.43 -8.92
N MET A 153 -25.00 -0.69 -8.28
CA MET A 153 -23.60 -1.12 -8.12
C MET A 153 -23.16 -2.26 -9.05
N CYS A 154 -23.97 -2.64 -10.06
CA CYS A 154 -23.65 -3.70 -11.03
C CYS A 154 -23.27 -3.21 -12.44
N GLU A 155 -22.82 -1.97 -12.61
CA GLU A 155 -22.14 -1.60 -13.86
C GLU A 155 -20.62 -1.79 -13.70
N PRO A 156 -20.02 -2.83 -14.32
CA PRO A 156 -18.57 -2.86 -14.46
C PRO A 156 -18.17 -1.60 -15.20
N ARG A 157 -17.24 -0.81 -14.63
CA ARG A 157 -16.64 0.33 -15.34
C ARG A 157 -16.29 -0.15 -16.76
N PRO A 158 -16.77 0.52 -17.82
CA PRO A 158 -16.33 0.20 -19.16
C PRO A 158 -14.81 0.23 -19.13
N SER A 159 -14.20 -0.91 -19.47
CA SER A 159 -12.78 -0.97 -19.72
C SER A 159 -12.47 0.16 -20.68
N GLU A 160 -11.54 1.05 -20.31
CA GLU A 160 -11.06 2.10 -21.21
C GLU A 160 -10.59 1.42 -22.49
N GLN A 161 -11.45 1.46 -23.50
CA GLN A 161 -11.10 1.05 -24.84
C GLN A 161 -9.99 2.01 -25.28
N ILE A 162 -8.82 1.44 -25.53
CA ILE A 162 -7.73 2.13 -26.20
C ILE A 162 -8.22 2.43 -27.63
N VAL A 163 -8.91 3.54 -27.81
CA VAL A 163 -9.24 4.06 -29.14
C VAL A 163 -8.03 4.84 -29.64
N PRO A 164 -7.45 4.49 -30.79
CA PRO A 164 -6.31 5.21 -31.35
C PRO A 164 -6.80 6.55 -31.89
N THR A 165 -6.53 7.64 -31.16
CA THR A 165 -6.78 8.99 -31.67
C THR A 165 -5.48 9.66 -32.06
N ASN A 166 -5.41 10.01 -33.34
CA ASN A 166 -4.30 10.65 -34.03
C ASN A 166 -3.69 11.83 -33.26
N ARG A 167 -2.36 11.78 -33.11
CA ARG A 167 -1.56 12.85 -32.53
C ARG A 167 -1.59 14.09 -33.41
N SER A 168 -2.27 15.14 -32.96
CA SER A 168 -1.91 16.51 -33.30
C SER A 168 -1.17 17.14 -32.14
N ALA A 169 0.06 17.55 -32.40
CA ALA A 169 1.02 18.05 -31.42
C ALA A 169 0.50 19.32 -30.72
N LYS A 170 0.05 19.18 -29.47
CA LYS A 170 -0.06 20.31 -28.55
C LYS A 170 1.26 20.42 -27.78
N LYS A 171 1.97 21.54 -27.99
CA LYS A 171 3.19 21.93 -27.24
C LYS A 171 2.95 21.74 -25.74
N GLY A 172 3.61 20.75 -25.15
CA GLY A 172 3.59 20.53 -23.70
C GLY A 172 4.22 21.72 -22.98
N LYS A 173 3.57 22.19 -21.92
CA LYS A 173 4.21 23.07 -20.93
C LYS A 173 5.38 22.28 -20.34
N LYS A 174 6.61 22.75 -20.53
CA LYS A 174 7.80 22.14 -19.93
C LYS A 174 7.64 22.20 -18.41
N VAL A 175 7.48 21.04 -17.78
CA VAL A 175 7.58 20.91 -16.33
C VAL A 175 9.02 21.24 -15.96
N LEU A 176 9.23 22.38 -15.32
CA LEU A 176 10.54 22.77 -14.81
C LEU A 176 10.77 22.07 -13.47
N SER A 177 12.00 21.63 -13.24
CA SER A 177 12.42 21.08 -11.95
C SER A 177 12.14 22.09 -10.82
N PRO A 178 11.73 21.65 -9.62
CA PRO A 178 11.53 22.54 -8.49
C PRO A 178 12.81 23.32 -8.18
N ASN A 179 12.65 24.60 -7.83
CA ASN A 179 13.76 25.45 -7.44
C ASN A 179 14.45 24.87 -6.20
N VAL A 180 15.74 24.55 -6.31
CA VAL A 180 16.53 24.03 -5.19
C VAL A 180 16.76 25.17 -4.20
N VAL A 181 15.90 25.27 -3.20
CA VAL A 181 16.11 26.16 -2.05
C VAL A 181 16.97 25.45 -1.02
N ARG A 182 17.93 26.19 -0.44
CA ARG A 182 18.71 25.68 0.70
C ARG A 182 17.76 25.42 1.86
N GLY A 183 17.61 24.16 2.25
CA GLY A 183 16.91 23.80 3.47
C GLY A 183 17.55 24.49 4.67
N LYS A 184 16.74 24.98 5.60
CA LYS A 184 17.20 25.50 6.91
C LYS A 184 17.70 24.32 7.76
N GLY A 185 18.90 23.85 7.46
CA GLY A 185 19.62 22.81 8.20
C GLY A 185 20.81 23.37 8.98
N ARG A 186 21.30 22.58 9.95
CA ARG A 186 22.47 22.87 10.80
C ARG A 186 23.69 23.25 9.94
N PRO A 187 24.47 24.29 10.30
CA PRO A 187 25.66 24.66 9.54
C PRO A 187 26.64 23.48 9.43
N PRO A 188 27.31 23.29 8.28
CA PRO A 188 28.33 22.24 8.16
C PRO A 188 29.47 22.54 9.13
N THR A 189 29.62 21.71 10.16
CA THR A 189 30.84 21.74 11.00
C THR A 189 32.01 21.30 10.14
N ARG A 190 32.91 22.24 9.84
CA ARG A 190 34.14 22.01 9.08
C ARG A 190 34.93 20.88 9.72
N TRP A 191 35.12 19.77 9.01
CA TRP A 191 36.10 18.76 9.40
C TRP A 191 37.49 19.39 9.28
N LYS A 192 38.29 19.30 10.35
CA LYS A 192 39.71 19.69 10.31
C LYS A 192 40.43 18.69 9.40
N VAL A 193 40.95 19.19 8.28
CA VAL A 193 41.89 18.46 7.42
C VAL A 193 43.19 18.30 8.21
N SER A 194 43.67 17.06 8.36
CA SER A 194 44.98 16.78 8.92
C SER A 194 46.06 17.17 7.91
N THR A 195 46.98 18.04 8.33
CA THR A 195 48.17 18.36 7.55
C THR A 195 49.17 17.21 7.69
N LEU A 196 49.23 16.34 6.67
CA LEU A 196 50.42 15.50 6.44
C LEU A 196 51.59 16.45 6.12
N LYS A 197 52.64 16.43 6.94
CA LYS A 197 53.96 16.90 6.54
C LYS A 197 54.84 15.67 6.32
N SER A 198 55.23 15.49 5.06
CA SER A 198 56.30 14.62 4.61
C SER A 198 57.66 15.27 4.90
N LEU A 199 58.50 14.58 5.68
CA LEU A 199 59.87 14.15 5.40
C LEU A 199 60.49 13.61 6.69
#